data_AF-A0A948MMP6-F1
#
_entry.id   AF-A0A948MMP6-F1
#
_cell.length_a   1.000
_cell.length_b   1.000
_cell.length_c   1.000
_cell.angle_alpha   90.00
_cell.angle_beta   90.00
_cell.angle_gamma   90.00
#
_symmetry.space_group_name_H-M   'P 1'
#
loop_
_entity.id
_entity.type
_entity.pdbx_description
1 polymer ?
#
loop_
_entity_poly.entity_id
_entity_poly.type
_entity_poly.pdbx_seq_one_letter_code
_entity_poly.pdbx_strand_id
1 'polypeptide(L)' 'EGLRELGAPRLSDAIWIYGGSKEKIVESITNSRFGVMPAWTGRLDESTIKQLTVYVHALGGGE' A
#
# COMPACT_ATOMS: atom_id res chain seq x y z
N GLU A 1 -14.43 -7.88 2.21
CA GLU A 1 -13.48 -7.25 3.17
C GLU A 1 -12.13 -7.95 3.09
N GLY A 2 -11.03 -7.21 3.23
CA GLY A 2 -9.67 -7.76 3.27
C GLY A 2 -9.16 -7.91 4.71
N LEU A 3 -8.18 -8.80 4.92
CA LEU A 3 -7.52 -8.97 6.23
C LEU A 3 -6.46 -7.88 6.47
N ARG A 4 -6.78 -6.92 7.36
CA ARG A 4 -5.94 -5.76 7.66
C ARG A 4 -4.56 -6.12 8.24
N GLU A 5 -4.49 -7.13 9.10
CA GLU A 5 -3.23 -7.58 9.72
C GLU A 5 -2.20 -8.11 8.70
N LEU A 6 -2.69 -8.59 7.55
CA LEU A 6 -1.86 -9.06 6.44
C LEU A 6 -1.60 -7.97 5.40
N GLY A 7 -2.15 -6.76 5.59
CA GLY A 7 -2.15 -5.70 4.59
C GLY A 7 -3.02 -5.99 3.36
N ALA A 8 -3.97 -6.94 3.46
CA ALA A 8 -4.85 -7.27 2.35
C ALA A 8 -5.90 -6.16 2.14
N PRO A 9 -6.06 -5.62 0.91
CA PRO A 9 -6.96 -4.50 0.65
C PRO A 9 -8.43 -4.92 0.70
N ARG A 10 -9.32 -3.96 0.95
CA ARG A 10 -10.76 -4.16 0.77
C ARG A 10 -11.05 -4.18 -0.73
N LEU A 11 -11.85 -5.15 -1.18
CA LEU A 11 -12.25 -5.28 -2.60
C LEU A 11 -13.62 -4.64 -2.90
N SER A 12 -14.28 -4.11 -1.88
CA SER A 12 -15.61 -3.48 -1.94
C SER A 12 -15.55 -1.95 -2.09
N ASP A 13 -14.36 -1.35 -2.05
CA ASP A 13 -14.18 0.09 -2.20
C ASP A 13 -13.72 0.48 -3.63
N ALA A 14 -13.56 1.78 -3.85
CA ALA A 14 -13.16 2.34 -5.14
C ALA A 14 -11.65 2.53 -5.29
N ILE A 15 -10.82 2.11 -4.32
CA ILE A 15 -9.39 2.42 -4.27
C ILE A 15 -8.58 1.20 -4.76
N TRP A 16 -7.89 1.36 -5.90
CA TRP A 16 -7.17 0.27 -6.54
C TRP A 16 -5.73 0.65 -6.90
N ILE A 17 -4.75 -0.01 -6.29
CA ILE A 17 -3.32 0.19 -6.60
C ILE A 17 -2.91 -0.51 -7.90
N TYR A 18 -3.55 -1.65 -8.22
CA TYR A 18 -3.27 -2.46 -9.42
C TYR A 18 -4.34 -2.33 -10.52
N GLY A 19 -5.29 -1.40 -10.34
CA GLY A 19 -6.42 -1.16 -11.25
C GLY A 19 -7.65 -2.05 -10.97
N GLY A 20 -8.84 -1.46 -11.08
CA GLY A 20 -10.13 -2.12 -10.78
C GLY A 20 -10.90 -2.62 -12.00
N SER A 21 -10.32 -2.58 -13.21
CA SER A 21 -10.98 -3.14 -14.40
C SER A 21 -11.06 -4.67 -14.29
N LYS A 22 -12.04 -5.29 -14.96
CA LYS A 22 -12.22 -6.74 -14.95
C LYS A 22 -10.94 -7.47 -15.38
N GLU A 23 -10.28 -6.96 -16.41
CA GLU A 23 -9.04 -7.51 -16.95
C GLU A 23 -7.93 -7.47 -15.89
N LYS A 24 -7.79 -6.36 -15.15
CA LYS A 24 -6.77 -6.19 -14.11
C LYS A 24 -7.03 -7.03 -12.86
N ILE A 25 -8.29 -7.23 -12.52
CA ILE A 25 -8.68 -8.14 -11.45
C ILE A 25 -8.33 -9.58 -11.83
N VAL A 26 -8.68 -10.02 -13.05
CA VAL A 26 -8.35 -11.37 -13.54
C VAL A 26 -6.84 -11.59 -13.57
N GLU A 27 -6.07 -10.59 -14.04
CA GLU A 27 -4.61 -10.63 -14.05
C GLU A 27 -4.04 -10.82 -12.63
N SER A 28 -4.57 -10.08 -11.65
CA SER A 28 -4.09 -10.12 -10.26
C SER A 28 -4.47 -11.41 -9.54
N ILE A 29 -5.64 -11.99 -9.84
CA ILE A 29 -6.03 -13.31 -9.32
C ILE A 29 -5.19 -14.41 -9.95
N THR A 30 -4.94 -14.34 -11.26
CA THR A 30 -4.22 -15.38 -12.02
C THR A 30 -2.73 -15.42 -11.66
N ASN A 31 -2.08 -14.27 -11.62
CA ASN A 31 -0.63 -14.17 -11.46
C ASN A 31 -0.19 -13.81 -10.03
N SER A 32 -1.15 -13.59 -9.13
CA SER A 32 -0.91 -13.04 -7.78
C SER A 32 -0.21 -11.66 -7.82
N ARG A 33 -0.06 -11.03 -6.65
CA ARG A 33 0.69 -9.77 -6.48
C ARG A 33 1.55 -9.85 -5.22
N PHE A 34 2.79 -9.39 -5.32
CA PHE A 34 3.76 -9.35 -4.23
C PHE A 34 4.39 -7.95 -4.15
N GLY A 35 3.56 -6.94 -3.87
CA GLY A 35 4.04 -5.58 -3.66
C GLY A 35 4.94 -5.50 -2.43
N VAL A 36 6.12 -4.91 -2.58
CA VAL A 36 7.06 -4.71 -1.48
C VAL A 36 7.30 -3.22 -1.31
N MET A 37 7.04 -2.70 -0.11
CA MET A 37 7.54 -1.39 0.31
C MET A 37 8.97 -1.56 0.82
N PRO A 38 9.99 -0.97 0.18
CA PRO A 38 11.37 -1.11 0.64
C PRO A 38 11.58 -0.47 2.02
N ALA A 39 12.50 -1.05 2.80
CA ALA A 39 12.97 -0.41 4.01
C ALA A 39 13.78 0.86 3.68
N TRP A 40 13.50 1.93 4.41
CA TRP A 40 14.23 3.21 4.30
C TRP A 40 15.40 3.33 5.27
N THR A 41 15.47 2.45 6.29
CA THR A 41 16.59 2.36 7.22
C THR A 41 17.91 2.18 6.48
N GLY A 42 18.93 2.98 6.83
CA GLY A 42 20.25 2.95 6.17
C GLY A 42 20.32 3.67 4.83
N ARG A 43 19.18 4.10 4.26
CA ARG A 43 19.11 4.99 3.08
C ARG A 43 18.84 6.43 3.47
N LEU A 44 18.04 6.64 4.51
CA LEU A 44 17.70 7.93 5.09
C LEU A 44 18.07 7.94 6.57
N ASP A 45 18.36 9.13 7.10
CA ASP A 45 18.56 9.33 8.53
C ASP A 45 17.22 9.24 9.29
N GLU A 46 17.30 8.93 10.59
CA GLU A 46 16.13 8.71 11.42
C GLU A 46 15.22 9.96 11.53
N SER A 47 15.80 11.16 11.50
CA SER A 47 15.06 12.41 11.61
C SER A 47 14.22 12.67 10.36
N THR A 48 14.80 12.41 9.18
CA THR A 48 14.08 12.48 7.89
C THR A 48 12.97 11.44 7.82
N ILE A 49 13.21 10.20 8.26
CA ILE A 49 12.16 9.16 8.30
C ILE A 49 10.98 9.60 9.19
N LYS A 50 11.26 10.19 10.36
CA LYS A 50 10.22 10.72 11.26
C LYS A 50 9.44 11.87 10.62
N GLN A 51 10.12 12.82 9.98
CA GLN A 51 9.47 13.93 9.27
C GLN A 51 8.56 13.44 8.13
N LEU A 52 9.04 12.49 7.31
CA LEU A 52 8.25 11.90 6.24
C LEU A 52 7.04 11.13 6.77
N THR A 53 7.20 10.41 7.90
CA THR A 53 6.08 9.73 8.56
C THR A 53 4.97 10.71 8.94
N VAL A 54 5.33 11.84 9.58
CA VAL A 54 4.37 12.88 9.95
C VAL A 54 3.71 13.49 8.71
N TYR A 55 4.50 13.75 7.66
CA TYR A 55 4.00 14.31 6.42
C TYR A 55 2.98 13.39 5.72
N VAL A 56 3.31 12.09 5.56
CA VAL A 56 2.41 11.10 4.95
C VAL A 56 1.15 10.92 5.79
N HIS A 57 1.28 10.87 7.12
CA HIS A 57 0.14 10.79 8.02
C HIS A 57 -0.82 11.99 7.83
N ALA A 58 -0.28 13.21 7.72
CA ALA A 58 -1.08 14.41 7.49
C ALA A 58 -1.82 14.43 6.13
N LEU A 59 -1.31 13.70 5.13
CA LEU A 59 -1.96 13.54 3.82
C LEU A 59 -3.09 12.49 3.80
N GLY A 60 -3.45 11.92 4.96
CA GLY A 60 -4.42 10.82 5.04
C GLY A 60 -3.77 9.43 4.96
N GLY A 61 -2.45 9.32 5.16
CA GLY A 61 -1.80 8.04 5.42
C GLY A 61 -2.04 7.50 6.83
N GLY A 62 -2.62 8.32 7.71
CA GLY A 62 -3.12 7.95 9.03
C GLY A 62 -4.55 7.43 8.94
N GLU A 63 -4.72 6.30 8.25
CA GLU A 63 -6.00 5.61 7.96
C GLU A 63 -6.92 6.25 6.92
#